data_AF-A0A6A4NLZ0-F1
#
_entry.id   AF-A0A6A4NLZ0-F1
#
_cell.length_a   1.000
_cell.length_b   1.000
_cell.length_c   1.000
_cell.angle_alpha   90.00
_cell.angle_beta   90.00
_cell.angle_gamma   90.00
#
_symmetry.space_group_name_H-M   'P 1'
#
loop_
_entity.id
_entity.type
_entity.pdbx_description
1 polymer ?
#
loop_
_entity_poly.entity_id
_entity_poly.type
_entity_poly.pdbx_seq_one_letter_code
_entity_poly.pdbx_strand_id
1 'polypeptide(L)'
;MAETVKKSVPEAEELPKAIVRRVVKDKLSRCSEDGDISIHKDALLAFSESARIFIHYLSATANDICRESKRQIINAEDVFEALKETEFPEFIPSLKASLEEFRMKNAGKRAAASKENETKKKRKLEAESSEKGEEGVSQ
;
A
#
# COMPACT_ATOMS: atom_id res chain seq x y z
N MET A 1 5.56 -36.53 -26.57
CA MET A 1 5.57 -36.47 -25.09
C MET A 1 5.78 -35.02 -24.72
N ALA A 2 4.83 -34.41 -24.01
CA ALA A 2 4.85 -32.99 -23.70
C ALA A 2 5.96 -32.69 -22.68
N GLU A 3 6.90 -31.84 -23.08
CA GLU A 3 7.92 -31.28 -22.20
C GLU A 3 7.24 -30.24 -21.29
N THR A 4 7.14 -30.58 -20.01
CA THR A 4 6.65 -29.69 -18.96
C THR A 4 7.66 -28.56 -18.77
N VAL A 5 7.41 -27.44 -19.43
CA VAL A 5 8.05 -26.16 -19.14
C VAL A 5 7.75 -25.81 -17.69
N LYS A 6 8.71 -26.08 -16.79
CA LYS A 6 8.81 -25.42 -15.48
C LYS A 6 9.08 -23.94 -15.76
N LYS A 7 8.02 -23.17 -16.03
CA LYS A 7 8.10 -21.72 -16.03
C LYS A 7 8.28 -21.30 -14.58
N SER A 8 9.54 -21.18 -14.15
CA SER A 8 9.91 -20.66 -12.85
C SER A 8 9.26 -19.30 -12.71
N VAL A 9 8.28 -19.22 -11.81
CA VAL A 9 7.77 -17.96 -11.30
C VAL A 9 8.98 -17.13 -10.86
N PRO A 10 9.13 -15.87 -11.30
CA PRO A 10 10.22 -15.04 -10.83
C PRO A 10 10.14 -14.91 -9.30
N GLU A 11 11.25 -15.19 -8.61
CA GLU A 11 11.38 -15.16 -7.14
C GLU A 11 10.88 -13.84 -6.51
N ALA A 12 10.84 -12.76 -7.30
CA ALA A 12 10.31 -11.45 -6.92
C ALA A 12 8.78 -11.43 -6.64
N GLU A 13 8.04 -12.47 -7.03
CA GLU A 13 6.59 -12.57 -6.80
C GLU A 13 6.23 -13.39 -5.54
N GLU A 14 7.22 -13.95 -4.83
CA GLU A 14 6.96 -14.74 -3.63
C GLU A 14 7.02 -13.90 -2.35
N LEU A 15 5.95 -13.96 -1.55
CA LEU A 15 5.93 -13.40 -0.21
C LEU A 15 6.90 -14.18 0.71
N PRO A 16 7.65 -13.52 1.61
CA PRO A 16 8.51 -14.23 2.55
C PRO A 16 7.73 -15.25 3.37
N LYS A 17 8.09 -16.54 3.24
CA LYS A 17 7.40 -17.66 3.90
C LYS A 17 7.32 -17.51 5.42
N ALA A 18 8.30 -16.82 6.03
CA ALA A 18 8.29 -16.49 7.46
C ALA A 18 7.13 -15.55 7.84
N ILE A 19 6.82 -14.57 7.00
CA ILE A 19 5.72 -13.63 7.22
C ILE A 19 4.38 -14.33 7.03
N VAL A 20 4.23 -15.13 5.96
CA VAL A 20 3.03 -15.94 5.73
C VAL A 20 2.76 -16.86 6.92
N ARG A 21 3.80 -17.59 7.38
CA ARG A 21 3.70 -18.48 8.55
C ARG A 21 3.22 -17.73 9.79
N ARG A 22 3.78 -16.54 10.06
CA ARG A 22 3.41 -15.74 11.22
C ARG A 22 1.94 -15.33 11.18
N VAL A 23 1.45 -14.87 10.02
CA VAL A 23 0.05 -14.46 9.84
C VAL A 23 -0.90 -15.64 10.05
N VAL A 24 -0.62 -16.79 9.43
CA VAL A 24 -1.44 -18.00 9.57
C VAL A 24 -1.46 -18.46 11.04
N LYS A 25 -0.29 -18.52 11.69
CA LYS A 25 -0.18 -18.94 13.09
C LYS A 25 -0.93 -18.00 14.04
N ASP A 26 -0.80 -16.68 13.88
CA ASP A 26 -1.51 -15.67 14.68
C ASP A 26 -3.03 -15.82 14.54
N LYS A 27 -3.54 -16.10 13.34
CA LYS A 27 -4.97 -16.35 13.13
C LYS A 27 -5.42 -17.66 13.78
N LEU A 28 -4.68 -18.75 13.59
CA LEU A 28 -5.00 -20.04 14.19
C LEU A 28 -5.02 -19.98 15.73
N SER A 29 -4.05 -19.31 16.35
CA SER A 29 -4.01 -19.14 17.81
C SER A 29 -5.17 -18.32 18.39
N ARG A 30 -5.86 -17.52 17.57
CA ARG A 30 -7.06 -16.78 17.99
C ARG A 30 -8.34 -17.58 17.76
N CYS A 31 -8.31 -18.56 16.87
CA CYS A 31 -9.46 -19.39 16.52
C CYS A 31 -9.55 -20.66 17.39
N SER A 32 -8.44 -21.11 17.96
CA SER A 32 -8.39 -22.32 18.78
C SER A 32 -7.89 -21.98 20.18
N GLU A 33 -8.72 -22.26 21.19
CA GLU A 33 -8.34 -22.14 22.61
C GLU A 33 -7.41 -23.30 23.04
N ASP A 34 -7.43 -24.39 22.28
CA ASP A 34 -6.67 -25.61 22.55
C ASP A 34 -5.31 -25.63 21.83
N GLY A 35 -4.30 -25.05 22.47
CA GLY A 35 -2.88 -25.36 22.23
C GLY A 35 -2.23 -24.79 20.96
N ASP A 36 -0.92 -25.05 20.82
CA ASP A 36 -0.11 -24.54 19.71
C ASP A 36 -0.31 -25.38 18.43
N ILE A 37 -0.90 -24.78 17.39
CA ILE A 37 -1.15 -25.46 16.12
C ILE A 37 0.10 -25.43 15.24
N SER A 38 0.60 -26.62 14.91
CA SER A 38 1.71 -26.78 13.97
C SER A 38 1.24 -26.69 12.52
N ILE A 39 1.94 -25.90 11.71
CA ILE A 39 1.64 -25.71 10.29
C ILE A 39 2.59 -26.56 9.46
N HIS A 40 2.02 -27.50 8.69
CA HIS A 40 2.78 -28.34 7.75
C HIS A 40 3.40 -27.51 6.61
N LYS A 41 4.54 -27.99 6.08
CA LYS A 41 5.27 -27.30 4.99
C LYS A 41 4.40 -27.11 3.75
N ASP A 42 3.62 -28.13 3.38
CA ASP A 42 2.76 -28.09 2.19
C ASP A 42 1.58 -27.14 2.37
N ALA A 43 1.00 -27.08 3.57
CA ALA A 43 -0.03 -26.10 3.90
C ALA A 43 0.52 -24.66 3.80
N LEU A 44 1.74 -24.43 4.30
CA LEU A 44 2.39 -23.13 4.19
C LEU A 44 2.70 -22.74 2.74
N LEU A 45 3.09 -23.71 1.90
CA LEU A 45 3.28 -23.49 0.47
C LEU A 45 1.95 -23.10 -0.18
N ALA A 46 0.87 -23.84 0.10
CA ALA A 46 -0.46 -23.53 -0.41
C ALA A 46 -0.94 -22.13 0.00
N PHE A 47 -0.71 -21.71 1.25
CA PHE A 47 -1.02 -20.33 1.67
C PHE A 47 -0.18 -19.28 0.93
N SER A 48 1.09 -19.57 0.65
CA SER A 48 1.98 -18.64 -0.04
C SER A 48 1.55 -18.46 -1.50
N GLU A 49 1.21 -19.56 -2.18
CA GLU A 49 0.70 -19.55 -3.55
C GLU A 49 -0.69 -18.90 -3.64
N SER A 50 -1.61 -19.26 -2.74
CA SER A 50 -2.95 -18.66 -2.66
C SER A 50 -2.89 -17.16 -2.40
N ALA A 51 -2.01 -16.69 -1.50
CA ALA A 51 -1.85 -15.26 -1.24
C ALA A 51 -1.38 -14.50 -2.48
N ARG A 52 -0.46 -15.08 -3.26
CA ARG A 52 -0.02 -14.49 -4.53
C ARG A 52 -1.16 -14.44 -5.55
N ILE A 53 -1.88 -15.54 -5.72
CA ILE A 53 -3.03 -15.60 -6.64
C ILE A 53 -4.10 -14.58 -6.21
N PHE A 54 -4.36 -14.45 -4.91
CA PHE A 54 -5.30 -13.47 -4.37
C PHE A 54 -4.90 -12.03 -4.72
N ILE A 55 -3.61 -11.67 -4.59
CA ILE A 55 -3.12 -10.34 -4.96
C ILE A 55 -3.36 -10.08 -6.46
N HIS A 56 -3.03 -11.04 -7.33
CA HIS A 56 -3.25 -10.90 -8.76
C HIS A 56 -4.73 -10.80 -9.11
N TYR A 57 -5.56 -11.65 -8.52
CA TYR A 57 -7.00 -11.68 -8.74
C TYR A 57 -7.64 -10.34 -8.34
N LEU A 58 -7.39 -9.87 -7.12
CA LEU A 58 -7.92 -8.61 -6.64
C LEU A 58 -7.42 -7.42 -7.50
N SER A 59 -6.15 -7.44 -7.90
CA SER A 59 -5.56 -6.38 -8.74
C SER A 59 -6.19 -6.36 -10.14
N ALA A 60 -6.45 -7.52 -10.73
CA ALA A 60 -7.10 -7.64 -12.03
C ALA A 60 -8.55 -7.13 -11.96
N THR A 61 -9.32 -7.56 -10.96
CA THR A 61 -10.71 -7.09 -10.77
C THR A 61 -10.77 -5.58 -10.55
N ALA A 62 -9.91 -5.03 -9.69
CA ALA A 62 -9.85 -3.58 -9.47
C ALA A 62 -9.42 -2.81 -10.73
N ASN A 63 -8.53 -3.38 -11.53
CA ASN A 63 -8.15 -2.81 -12.83
C ASN A 63 -9.33 -2.80 -13.81
N ASP A 64 -10.12 -3.86 -13.88
CA ASP A 64 -11.27 -3.93 -14.78
C ASP A 64 -12.34 -2.89 -14.41
N ILE A 65 -12.64 -2.73 -13.11
CA ILE A 65 -13.54 -1.68 -12.59
C ILE A 65 -13.02 -0.26 -12.91
N CYS A 66 -11.71 -0.05 -12.75
CA CYS A 66 -11.06 1.21 -13.08
C CYS A 66 -11.18 1.53 -14.59
N ARG A 67 -10.98 0.52 -15.45
CA ARG A 67 -11.09 0.65 -16.90
C ARG A 67 -12.53 0.87 -17.37
N GLU A 68 -13.50 0.21 -16.75
CA GLU A 68 -14.92 0.43 -17.01
C GLU A 68 -15.33 1.88 -16.67
N SER A 69 -14.74 2.43 -15.60
CA SER A 69 -14.85 3.84 -15.23
C SER A 69 -14.06 4.80 -16.15
N LYS A 70 -13.46 4.32 -17.25
CA LYS A 70 -12.61 5.07 -18.18
C LYS A 70 -11.39 5.73 -17.54
N ARG A 71 -10.92 5.22 -16.39
CA ARG A 71 -9.72 5.69 -15.70
C ARG A 71 -8.53 4.80 -16.03
N GLN A 72 -7.33 5.35 -15.86
CA GLN A 72 -6.05 4.65 -16.05
C GLN A 72 -5.31 4.42 -14.72
N ILE A 73 -5.78 5.04 -13.64
CA ILE A 73 -5.16 4.98 -12.32
C ILE A 73 -6.18 4.37 -11.37
N ILE A 74 -5.84 3.21 -10.83
CA ILE A 74 -6.62 2.51 -9.80
C ILE A 74 -6.61 3.37 -8.53
N ASN A 75 -7.79 3.61 -7.97
CA ASN A 75 -7.98 4.31 -6.71
C ASN A 75 -8.49 3.36 -5.62
N ALA A 76 -8.69 3.87 -4.40
CA ALA A 76 -9.15 3.06 -3.28
C ALA A 76 -10.58 2.51 -3.47
N GLU A 77 -11.44 3.25 -4.17
CA GLU A 77 -12.83 2.84 -4.40
C GLU A 77 -12.89 1.63 -5.33
N ASP A 78 -12.03 1.58 -6.36
CA ASP A 78 -11.92 0.41 -7.25
C ASP A 78 -11.59 -0.86 -6.48
N VAL A 79 -10.69 -0.75 -5.48
CA VAL A 79 -10.30 -1.89 -4.63
C VAL A 79 -11.45 -2.29 -3.70
N PHE A 80 -12.21 -1.33 -3.16
CA PHE A 80 -13.37 -1.64 -2.34
C PHE A 80 -14.50 -2.29 -3.14
N GLU A 81 -14.72 -1.85 -4.37
CA GLU A 81 -15.70 -2.47 -5.25
C GLU A 81 -15.24 -3.85 -5.70
N ALA A 82 -13.95 -4.01 -6.03
CA ALA A 82 -13.37 -5.32 -6.31
C ALA A 82 -13.53 -6.31 -5.15
N LEU A 83 -13.43 -5.86 -3.90
CA LEU A 83 -13.67 -6.72 -2.73
C LEU A 83 -15.14 -7.15 -2.60
N LYS A 84 -16.10 -6.36 -3.09
CA LYS A 84 -17.50 -6.79 -3.14
C LYS A 84 -17.71 -7.82 -4.24
N GLU A 85 -17.18 -7.55 -5.42
CA GLU A 85 -17.29 -8.44 -6.59
C GLU A 85 -16.59 -9.79 -6.37
N THR A 86 -15.48 -9.79 -5.63
CA THR A 86 -14.73 -11.00 -5.28
C THR A 86 -15.26 -11.72 -4.04
N GLU A 87 -16.44 -11.33 -3.53
CA GLU A 87 -17.11 -11.95 -2.37
C GLU A 87 -16.34 -11.85 -1.04
N PHE A 88 -15.54 -10.79 -0.86
CA PHE A 88 -14.86 -10.46 0.42
C PHE A 88 -15.29 -9.10 1.03
N PRO A 89 -16.60 -8.77 1.10
CA PRO A 89 -17.06 -7.48 1.61
C PRO A 89 -16.70 -7.24 3.09
N GLU A 90 -16.46 -8.30 3.87
CA GLU A 90 -16.07 -8.23 5.28
C GLU A 90 -14.72 -7.56 5.51
N PHE A 91 -13.86 -7.47 4.49
CA PHE A 91 -12.57 -6.78 4.60
C PHE A 91 -12.69 -5.26 4.45
N ILE A 92 -13.79 -4.76 3.87
CA ILE A 92 -13.97 -3.34 3.55
C ILE A 92 -13.93 -2.46 4.81
N PRO A 93 -14.64 -2.77 5.91
CA PRO A 93 -14.62 -1.92 7.10
C PRO A 93 -13.21 -1.77 7.68
N SER A 94 -12.47 -2.88 7.78
CA SER A 94 -11.10 -2.86 8.32
C SER A 94 -10.16 -2.06 7.41
N LEU A 95 -10.28 -2.19 6.09
CA LEU A 95 -9.43 -1.46 5.16
C LEU A 95 -9.74 0.04 5.12
N LYS A 96 -11.02 0.44 5.24
CA LYS A 96 -11.42 1.84 5.35
C LYS A 96 -10.81 2.51 6.59
N ALA A 97 -10.83 1.81 7.73
CA ALA A 97 -10.19 2.30 8.96
C ALA A 97 -8.68 2.50 8.77
N SER A 98 -7.98 1.54 8.17
CA SER A 98 -6.54 1.65 7.88
C SER A 98 -6.22 2.75 6.87
N LEU A 99 -7.07 2.98 5.87
CA LEU A 99 -6.90 4.05 4.90
C LEU A 99 -7.03 5.43 5.55
N GLU A 100 -7.98 5.59 6.48
CA GLU A 100 -8.16 6.84 7.22
C GLU A 100 -6.96 7.12 8.13
N GLU A 101 -6.50 6.12 8.88
CA GLU A 101 -5.30 6.23 9.71
C GLU A 101 -4.07 6.63 8.89
N PHE A 102 -3.90 6.04 7.70
CA PHE A 102 -2.83 6.39 6.76
C PHE A 102 -2.94 7.86 6.29
N ARG A 103 -4.14 8.32 5.96
CA ARG A 103 -4.39 9.71 5.56
C ARG A 103 -4.08 10.69 6.68
N MET A 104 -4.51 10.41 7.91
CA MET A 104 -4.20 11.24 9.09
C MET A 104 -2.69 11.35 9.33
N LYS A 105 -1.97 10.24 9.32
CA LYS A 105 -0.51 10.20 9.49
C LYS A 105 0.23 10.98 8.40
N ASN A 106 -0.27 10.93 7.16
CA ASN A 106 0.36 11.63 6.03
C ASN A 106 -0.03 13.11 5.93
N ALA A 107 -1.22 13.49 6.40
CA ALA A 107 -1.63 14.88 6.51
C ALA A 107 -0.69 15.66 7.45
N GLY A 108 -0.28 15.06 8.58
CA GLY A 108 0.70 15.65 9.50
C GLY A 108 2.07 15.89 8.86
N LYS A 109 2.53 14.95 8.01
CA LYS A 109 3.80 15.10 7.27
C LYS A 109 3.72 16.18 6.18
N ARG A 110 2.59 16.28 5.48
CA ARG A 110 2.35 17.34 4.49
C ARG A 110 2.27 18.72 5.14
N ALA A 111 1.64 18.83 6.31
CA ALA A 111 1.60 20.09 7.06
C ALA A 111 3.00 20.53 7.54
N ALA A 112 3.85 19.59 7.96
CA ALA A 112 5.24 19.87 8.34
C ALA A 112 6.09 20.33 7.13
N ALA A 113 5.94 19.67 5.98
CA ALA A 113 6.64 20.04 4.75
C ALA A 113 6.19 21.41 4.22
N SER A 114 4.89 21.74 4.30
CA SER A 114 4.38 23.06 3.90
C SER A 114 4.93 24.19 4.79
N LYS A 115 5.02 23.98 6.11
CA LYS A 115 5.64 24.96 7.03
C LYS A 115 7.11 25.17 6.72
N GLU A 116 7.87 24.11 6.44
CA GLU A 116 9.29 24.24 6.07
C GLU A 116 9.47 25.03 4.76
N ASN A 117 8.60 24.81 3.77
CA ASN A 117 8.63 25.52 2.50
C ASN A 117 8.22 27.00 2.64
N GLU A 118 7.22 27.32 3.48
CA GLU A 118 6.86 28.71 3.79
C GLU A 118 8.00 29.44 4.54
N THR A 119 8.70 28.76 5.45
CA THR A 119 9.81 29.36 6.19
C THR A 119 11.02 29.60 5.28
N LYS A 120 11.31 28.68 4.33
CA LYS A 120 12.34 28.87 3.29
C LYS A 120 11.97 29.99 2.31
N LYS A 121 10.68 30.12 1.93
CA LYS A 121 10.21 31.19 1.05
C LYS A 121 10.27 32.57 1.72
N LYS A 122 9.94 32.68 3.02
CA LYS A 122 10.10 33.93 3.79
C LYS A 122 11.56 34.37 3.89
N ARG A 123 12.49 33.44 4.18
CA ARG A 123 13.93 33.78 4.25
C ARG A 123 14.52 34.21 2.90
N LYS A 124 14.01 33.66 1.78
CA LYS A 124 14.44 34.08 0.44
C LYS A 124 13.95 35.49 0.08
N LEU A 125 12.70 35.80 0.43
CA LEU A 125 12.10 37.12 0.20
C LEU A 125 12.78 38.23 1.04
N GLU A 126 13.22 37.93 2.27
CA GLU A 126 13.94 38.90 3.11
C GLU A 126 15.38 39.17 2.62
N ALA A 127 16.04 38.17 2.04
CA ALA A 127 17.38 38.33 1.45
C ALA A 127 17.36 39.20 0.18
N GLU A 128 16.37 39.01 -0.71
CA GLU A 128 16.25 39.80 -1.95
C GLU A 128 15.85 41.28 -1.70
N SER A 129 15.28 41.60 -0.53
CA SER A 129 14.95 42.97 -0.14
C SER A 129 16.11 43.79 0.44
N SER A 130 17.23 43.16 0.83
CA SER A 130 18.41 43.87 1.36
C SER A 130 19.44 44.29 0.31
N GLU A 131 19.41 43.75 -0.91
CA GLU A 131 20.40 44.07 -1.96
C GLU A 131 20.05 45.30 -2.85
N LYS A 132 18.87 45.92 -2.69
CA LYS A 132 18.44 47.08 -3.51
C LYS A 132 18.57 48.44 -2.82
N GLY A 133 19.19 48.51 -1.64
CA GLY A 133 19.18 49.71 -0.78
C GLY A 133 20.39 50.64 -0.86
N GLU A 134 21.51 50.24 -1.46
CA GLU A 134 22.73 51.06 -1.50
C GLU A 134 23.17 51.34 -2.94
N GLU A 135 22.53 52.31 -3.59
CA GLU A 135 23.24 53.15 -4.57
C GLU A 135 22.47 54.46 -4.78
N GLY A 136 23.06 55.56 -4.29
CA GLY A 136 22.81 56.90 -4.83
C GLY A 136 22.09 57.90 -3.91
N VAL A 137 22.83 58.52 -2.99
CA VAL A 137 22.76 59.99 -2.81
C VAL A 137 24.17 60.51 -2.58
N SER A 138 24.82 60.93 -3.66
CA SER A 138 25.89 61.93 -3.66
C SER A 138 25.35 63.17 -4.34
N GLN A 139 25.18 64.25 -3.58
CA GLN A 139 25.65 65.61 -3.86
C GLN A 139 25.09 66.58 -2.81
#